data_AF-A0A2I1H3H3-F1
#
_entry.id   AF-A0A2I1H3H3-F1
#
_cell.length_a   1.000
_cell.length_b   1.000
_cell.length_c   1.000
_cell.angle_alpha   90.00
_cell.angle_beta   90.00
_cell.angle_gamma   90.00
#
_symmetry.space_group_name_H-M   'P 1'
#
loop_
_entity.id
_entity.type
_entity.pdbx_description
1 polymer ?
#
loop_
_entity_poly.entity_id
_entity_poly.type
_entity_poly.pdbx_seq_one_letter_code
_entity_poly.pdbx_strand_id
1 'polypeptide(L)'
;MKFLENNGKNLKKFYIGGSDKALRSSIAKFCPNLKSLFIILRNGEIEVLKNILSSCKYLESIKIWCGTDYLSEKEVLETVAKYSPSNFCELKIHHIITDSDASPDDLESFFISWERRTPKKLLSFIIIVDAEFDFTY
;
A
#
# COMPACT_ATOMS: atom_id res chain seq x y z
N MET A 1 -3.66 12.37 17.35
CA MET A 1 -4.31 11.10 16.94
C MET A 1 -5.79 10.93 17.32
N LYS A 2 -6.41 11.82 18.12
CA LYS A 2 -7.82 11.71 18.55
C LYS A 2 -8.83 11.53 17.40
N PHE A 3 -8.54 12.05 16.20
CA PHE A 3 -9.41 11.90 15.04
C PHE A 3 -9.66 10.43 14.67
N LEU A 4 -8.60 9.63 14.47
CA LEU A 4 -8.76 8.21 14.11
C LEU A 4 -9.29 7.41 15.30
N GLU A 5 -8.89 7.74 16.52
CA GLU A 5 -9.45 7.11 17.72
C GLU A 5 -10.98 7.24 17.80
N ASN A 6 -11.50 8.44 17.53
CA ASN A 6 -12.93 8.72 17.60
C ASN A 6 -13.71 8.26 16.35
N ASN A 7 -13.10 8.34 15.16
CA ASN A 7 -13.82 8.20 13.90
C ASN A 7 -13.36 7.01 13.04
N GLY A 8 -12.22 6.41 13.33
CA GLY A 8 -11.55 5.44 12.44
C GLY A 8 -12.40 4.19 12.16
N LYS A 9 -13.20 3.73 13.12
CA LYS A 9 -14.13 2.60 12.93
C LYS A 9 -15.22 2.90 11.89
N ASN A 10 -15.52 4.16 11.63
CA ASN A 10 -16.53 4.59 10.65
C ASN A 10 -15.93 4.83 9.25
N LEU A 11 -14.60 4.78 9.12
CA LEU A 11 -13.93 5.01 7.84
C LEU A 11 -13.93 3.75 6.97
N LYS A 12 -14.50 3.87 5.77
CA LYS A 12 -14.41 2.85 4.71
C LYS A 12 -13.29 3.13 3.71
N LYS A 13 -13.00 4.41 3.44
CA LYS A 13 -11.90 4.83 2.57
C LYS A 13 -11.13 5.93 3.27
N PHE A 14 -9.82 5.91 3.15
CA PHE A 14 -8.96 6.90 3.78
C PHE A 14 -7.77 7.17 2.88
N TYR A 15 -7.59 8.43 2.48
CA TYR A 15 -6.53 8.86 1.59
C TYR A 15 -5.67 9.86 2.32
N ILE A 16 -4.40 9.55 2.51
CA ILE A 16 -3.48 10.42 3.23
C ILE A 16 -2.11 10.49 2.57
N GLY A 17 -1.78 11.68 2.07
CA GLY A 17 -0.44 12.03 1.61
C GLY A 17 0.23 12.98 2.60
N GLY A 18 1.54 12.84 2.83
CA GLY A 18 2.32 13.82 3.58
C GLY A 18 2.01 13.94 5.08
N SER A 19 1.58 12.87 5.75
CA SER A 19 1.32 12.89 7.21
C SER A 19 2.57 12.63 8.06
N ASP A 20 2.45 12.73 9.38
CA ASP A 20 3.47 12.19 10.30
C ASP A 20 3.38 10.66 10.43
N LYS A 21 4.46 10.05 10.96
CA LYS A 21 4.58 8.61 11.20
C LYS A 21 3.59 8.08 12.23
N ALA A 22 3.22 8.88 13.22
CA ALA A 22 2.30 8.48 14.28
C ALA A 22 0.89 8.24 13.69
N LEU A 23 0.43 9.14 12.83
CA LEU A 23 -0.84 9.02 12.14
C LEU A 23 -0.89 7.76 11.28
N ARG A 24 0.14 7.50 10.46
CA ARG A 24 0.24 6.27 9.65
C ARG A 24 0.22 5.00 10.50
N SER A 25 1.01 5.00 11.58
CA SER A 25 1.09 3.86 12.51
C SER A 25 -0.24 3.59 13.23
N SER A 26 -1.05 4.63 13.43
CA SER A 26 -2.33 4.52 14.14
C SER A 26 -3.47 3.97 13.29
N ILE A 27 -3.32 3.93 11.96
CA ILE A 27 -4.34 3.38 11.04
C ILE A 27 -4.66 1.94 11.40
N ALA A 28 -3.63 1.11 11.58
CA ALA A 28 -3.77 -0.30 11.94
C ALA A 28 -4.59 -0.50 13.22
N LYS A 29 -4.45 0.41 14.20
CA LYS A 29 -5.12 0.32 15.49
C LYS A 29 -6.58 0.79 15.44
N PHE A 30 -6.85 1.86 14.68
CA PHE A 30 -8.11 2.59 14.82
C PHE A 30 -9.06 2.47 13.62
N CYS A 31 -8.59 1.95 12.47
CA CYS A 31 -9.38 1.86 11.24
C CYS A 31 -9.65 0.41 10.80
N PRO A 32 -10.22 -0.47 11.65
CA PRO A 32 -10.36 -1.89 11.33
C PRO A 32 -11.28 -2.18 10.13
N ASN A 33 -12.21 -1.26 9.82
CA ASN A 33 -13.25 -1.41 8.78
C ASN A 33 -12.84 -0.80 7.43
N LEU A 34 -11.57 -0.43 7.28
CA LEU A 34 -11.08 0.24 6.09
C LEU A 34 -11.08 -0.73 4.90
N LYS A 35 -11.62 -0.28 3.76
CA LYS A 35 -11.70 -1.01 2.49
C LYS A 35 -10.72 -0.51 1.44
N SER A 36 -10.43 0.79 1.43
CA SER A 36 -9.45 1.36 0.49
C SER A 36 -8.56 2.38 1.21
N LEU A 37 -7.26 2.28 0.98
CA LEU A 37 -6.25 3.14 1.58
C LEU A 37 -5.37 3.73 0.48
N PHE A 38 -5.12 5.04 0.56
CA PHE A 38 -3.94 5.64 -0.06
C PHE A 38 -3.00 6.12 1.04
N ILE A 39 -1.74 5.72 0.95
CA ILE A 39 -0.73 6.05 1.94
C ILE A 39 0.64 6.25 1.29
N ILE A 40 1.42 7.17 1.85
CA ILE A 40 2.83 7.38 1.51
C ILE A 40 3.67 6.90 2.69
N LEU A 41 4.55 5.94 2.47
CA LEU A 41 5.46 5.40 3.48
C LEU A 41 6.90 5.69 3.07
N ARG A 42 7.69 6.20 4.01
CA ARG A 42 9.13 6.46 3.80
C ARG A 42 9.93 5.17 3.92
N ASN A 43 11.17 5.21 3.42
CA ASN A 43 12.17 4.18 3.69
C ASN A 43 12.21 3.79 5.18
N GLY A 44 12.24 2.48 5.45
CA GLY A 44 12.22 1.94 6.81
C GLY A 44 10.85 1.88 7.50
N GLU A 45 9.76 2.27 6.83
CA GLU A 45 8.39 2.17 7.36
C GLU A 45 7.65 0.89 6.94
N ILE A 46 8.37 -0.14 6.49
CA ILE A 46 7.78 -1.42 6.04
C ILE A 46 6.92 -2.10 7.12
N GLU A 47 7.30 -1.95 8.39
CA GLU A 47 6.56 -2.51 9.52
C GLU A 47 5.20 -1.84 9.71
N VAL A 48 5.06 -0.57 9.30
CA VAL A 48 3.76 0.12 9.28
C VAL A 48 2.84 -0.54 8.24
N LEU A 49 3.36 -0.85 7.05
CA LEU A 49 2.59 -1.53 6.00
C LEU A 49 2.11 -2.91 6.47
N LYS A 50 3.00 -3.74 7.04
CA LYS A 50 2.64 -5.07 7.56
C LYS A 50 1.54 -5.00 8.61
N ASN A 51 1.65 -4.06 9.55
CA ASN A 51 0.67 -3.86 10.60
C ASN A 51 -0.69 -3.43 10.04
N ILE A 52 -0.72 -2.53 9.06
CA ILE A 52 -1.96 -2.11 8.39
C ILE A 52 -2.62 -3.29 7.69
N LEU A 53 -1.88 -4.02 6.85
CA LEU A 53 -2.41 -5.15 6.08
C LEU A 53 -2.96 -6.26 7.00
N SER A 54 -2.26 -6.55 8.10
CA SER A 54 -2.67 -7.59 9.05
C SER A 54 -3.87 -7.18 9.92
N SER A 55 -4.00 -5.89 10.23
CA SER A 55 -5.05 -5.39 11.16
C SER A 55 -6.34 -5.00 10.42
N CYS A 56 -6.24 -4.44 9.21
CA CYS A 56 -7.38 -3.98 8.43
C CYS A 56 -7.99 -5.15 7.62
N LYS A 57 -8.69 -6.05 8.31
CA LYS A 57 -9.23 -7.31 7.72
C LYS A 57 -10.22 -7.14 6.58
N TYR A 58 -10.73 -5.92 6.37
CA TYR A 58 -11.65 -5.57 5.29
C TYR A 58 -10.98 -4.75 4.18
N LEU A 59 -9.65 -4.65 4.15
CA LEU A 59 -8.94 -3.90 3.12
C LEU A 59 -8.99 -4.64 1.78
N GLU A 60 -9.59 -4.02 0.78
CA GLU A 60 -9.74 -4.55 -0.57
C GLU A 60 -8.68 -3.95 -1.51
N SER A 61 -8.27 -2.71 -1.24
CA SER A 61 -7.45 -1.89 -2.14
C SER A 61 -6.42 -1.07 -1.37
N ILE A 62 -5.19 -1.00 -1.89
CA ILE A 62 -4.18 -0.03 -1.44
C ILE A 62 -3.54 0.67 -2.64
N LYS A 63 -3.40 1.99 -2.54
CA LYS A 63 -2.50 2.80 -3.37
C LYS A 63 -1.32 3.24 -2.52
N ILE A 64 -0.10 3.01 -3.00
CA ILE A 64 1.13 3.33 -2.28
C ILE A 64 2.15 3.98 -3.21
N TRP A 65 2.97 4.88 -2.66
CA TRP A 65 4.12 5.45 -3.37
C TRP A 65 5.35 4.58 -3.20
N CYS A 66 6.06 4.33 -4.30
CA CYS A 66 7.34 3.65 -4.32
C CYS A 66 8.42 4.54 -4.95
N GLY A 67 9.70 4.18 -4.75
CA GLY A 67 10.85 4.88 -5.32
C GLY A 67 11.85 5.35 -4.27
N THR A 68 12.82 6.19 -4.67
CA THR A 68 14.05 6.48 -3.91
C THR A 68 13.86 6.88 -2.43
N ASP A 69 12.85 7.67 -2.11
CA ASP A 69 12.58 8.15 -0.73
C ASP A 69 11.46 7.37 0.00
N TYR A 70 10.90 6.37 -0.67
CA TYR A 70 9.74 5.60 -0.25
C TYR A 70 10.08 4.11 -0.24
N LEU A 71 9.13 3.25 0.14
CA LEU A 71 9.37 1.82 0.06
C LEU A 71 9.70 1.40 -1.38
N SER A 72 10.62 0.45 -1.54
CA SER A 72 10.88 -0.15 -2.86
C SER A 72 9.67 -0.98 -3.31
N GLU A 73 9.49 -1.16 -4.63
CA GLU A 73 8.41 -2.03 -5.11
C GLU A 73 8.57 -3.45 -4.63
N LYS A 74 9.81 -3.98 -4.59
CA LYS A 74 10.10 -5.30 -4.06
C LYS A 74 9.55 -5.46 -2.64
N GLU A 75 9.86 -4.53 -1.73
CA GLU A 75 9.37 -4.57 -0.35
C GLU A 75 7.83 -4.54 -0.29
N VAL A 76 7.20 -3.71 -1.12
CA VAL A 76 5.75 -3.60 -1.20
C VAL A 76 5.13 -4.90 -1.73
N LEU A 77 5.65 -5.45 -2.83
CA LEU A 77 5.15 -6.67 -3.46
C LEU A 77 5.25 -7.86 -2.50
N GLU A 78 6.42 -8.08 -1.90
CA GLU A 78 6.65 -9.16 -0.92
C GLU A 78 5.71 -9.01 0.28
N THR A 79 5.56 -7.79 0.80
CA THR A 79 4.71 -7.51 1.96
C THR A 79 3.23 -7.69 1.63
N VAL A 80 2.78 -7.21 0.47
CA VAL A 80 1.40 -7.36 0.01
C VAL A 80 1.07 -8.83 -0.20
N ALA A 81 1.93 -9.60 -0.87
CA ALA A 81 1.68 -11.02 -1.11
C ALA A 81 1.52 -11.81 0.21
N LYS A 82 2.33 -11.48 1.22
CA LYS A 82 2.39 -12.21 2.50
C LYS A 82 1.36 -11.77 3.54
N TYR A 83 1.12 -10.47 3.69
CA TYR A 83 0.37 -9.92 4.82
C TYR A 83 -1.02 -9.41 4.47
N SER A 84 -1.37 -9.33 3.19
CA SER A 84 -2.68 -8.81 2.79
C SER A 84 -3.82 -9.69 3.29
N PRO A 85 -4.97 -9.08 3.67
CA PRO A 85 -6.13 -9.83 4.13
C PRO A 85 -6.80 -10.56 2.97
N SER A 86 -7.61 -11.58 3.30
CA SER A 86 -8.26 -12.49 2.34
C SER A 86 -9.16 -11.80 1.31
N ASN A 87 -9.64 -10.60 1.63
CA ASN A 87 -10.50 -9.83 0.76
C ASN A 87 -9.76 -8.87 -0.18
N PHE A 88 -8.44 -8.70 0.01
CA PHE A 88 -7.58 -7.81 -0.77
C PHE A 88 -7.46 -8.26 -2.23
N CYS A 89 -7.69 -7.33 -3.16
CA CYS A 89 -7.77 -7.61 -4.60
C CYS A 89 -7.27 -6.47 -5.50
N GLU A 90 -6.78 -5.36 -4.96
CA GLU A 90 -6.25 -4.26 -5.76
C GLU A 90 -4.98 -3.66 -5.13
N LEU A 91 -3.88 -3.69 -5.89
CA LEU A 91 -2.63 -3.00 -5.57
C LEU A 91 -2.33 -1.96 -6.64
N LYS A 92 -2.24 -0.69 -6.22
CA LYS A 92 -1.82 0.44 -7.05
C LYS A 92 -0.47 0.94 -6.56
N ILE A 93 0.56 0.81 -7.39
CA ILE A 93 1.87 1.38 -7.14
C ILE A 93 1.96 2.70 -7.90
N HIS A 94 2.43 3.73 -7.22
CA HIS A 94 2.60 5.07 -7.77
C HIS A 94 4.07 5.46 -7.72
N HIS A 95 4.65 5.71 -8.88
CA HIS A 95 6.02 6.17 -9.02
C HIS A 95 6.06 7.67 -9.23
N ILE A 96 6.98 8.30 -8.52
CA ILE A 96 7.30 9.71 -8.69
C ILE A 96 8.72 9.78 -9.20
N ILE A 97 8.90 10.39 -10.38
CA ILE A 97 10.18 10.75 -11.00
C ILE A 97 11.00 9.57 -11.54
N THR A 98 10.85 8.34 -11.02
CA THR A 98 11.65 7.18 -11.45
C THR A 98 10.83 6.10 -12.16
N ASP A 99 11.51 5.35 -13.02
CA ASP A 99 10.99 4.08 -13.52
C ASP A 99 10.76 3.08 -12.38
N SER A 100 10.02 2.02 -12.70
CA SER A 100 9.81 0.88 -11.83
C SER A 100 11.14 0.28 -11.36
N ASP A 101 11.29 0.06 -10.06
CA ASP A 101 12.46 -0.58 -9.44
C ASP A 101 12.25 -2.09 -9.20
N ALA A 102 11.07 -2.64 -9.53
CA ALA A 102 10.81 -4.07 -9.51
C ALA A 102 11.48 -4.79 -10.68
N SER A 103 12.24 -5.85 -10.39
CA SER A 103 12.75 -6.74 -11.44
C SER A 103 11.67 -7.70 -11.95
N PRO A 104 11.84 -8.29 -13.15
CA PRO A 104 10.97 -9.37 -13.62
C PRO A 104 10.84 -10.53 -12.62
N ASP A 105 11.91 -10.87 -11.90
CA ASP A 105 11.93 -11.93 -10.88
C ASP A 105 11.09 -11.57 -9.64
N ASP A 106 11.07 -10.29 -9.25
CA ASP A 106 10.23 -9.81 -8.14
C ASP A 106 8.74 -9.90 -8.51
N LEU A 107 8.38 -9.55 -9.75
CA LEU A 107 7.03 -9.68 -10.27
C LEU A 107 6.59 -11.14 -10.36
N GLU A 108 7.43 -12.01 -10.94
CA GLU A 108 7.15 -13.45 -11.04
C GLU A 108 6.92 -14.05 -9.65
N SER A 109 7.81 -13.75 -8.70
CA SER A 109 7.69 -14.21 -7.30
C SER A 109 6.41 -13.73 -6.64
N PHE A 110 6.02 -12.48 -6.89
CA PHE A 110 4.77 -11.91 -6.41
C PHE A 110 3.54 -12.63 -6.97
N PHE A 111 3.48 -12.87 -8.29
CA PHE A 111 2.32 -13.52 -8.91
C PHE A 111 2.20 -15.01 -8.54
N ILE A 112 3.33 -15.73 -8.43
CA ILE A 112 3.34 -17.11 -7.90
C ILE A 112 2.79 -17.15 -6.47
N SER A 113 3.21 -16.21 -5.62
CA SER A 113 2.71 -16.10 -4.25
C SER A 113 1.23 -15.75 -4.23
N TRP A 114 0.81 -14.85 -5.11
CA TRP A 114 -0.58 -14.42 -5.23
C TRP A 114 -1.52 -15.56 -5.64
N GLU A 115 -1.12 -16.39 -6.62
CA GLU A 115 -1.91 -17.53 -7.09
C GLU A 115 -2.24 -18.54 -5.98
N ARG A 116 -1.35 -18.65 -5.00
CA ARG A 116 -1.47 -19.56 -3.85
C ARG A 116 -2.40 -19.04 -2.75
N ARG A 117 -2.86 -17.79 -2.83
CA ARG A 117 -3.71 -17.18 -1.78
C ARG A 117 -5.10 -17.83 -1.76
N THR A 118 -5.64 -17.94 -0.55
CA THR A 118 -7.02 -18.38 -0.31
C THR A 118 -7.79 -17.26 0.41
N PRO A 119 -8.92 -16.78 -0.12
CA PRO A 119 -9.54 -17.18 -1.39
C PRO A 119 -8.75 -16.68 -2.61
N LYS A 120 -8.87 -17.39 -3.73
CA LYS A 120 -8.32 -16.95 -5.02
C LYS A 120 -9.16 -15.79 -5.56
N LYS A 121 -8.67 -14.57 -5.37
CA LYS A 121 -9.25 -13.35 -5.97
C LYS A 121 -8.38 -12.89 -7.13
N LEU A 122 -9.02 -12.46 -8.21
CA LEU A 122 -8.34 -11.74 -9.28
C LEU A 122 -7.73 -10.46 -8.70
N LEU A 123 -6.46 -10.24 -9.02
CA LEU A 123 -5.74 -9.03 -8.65
C LEU A 123 -5.92 -7.99 -9.74
N SER A 124 -6.34 -6.80 -9.36
CA SER A 124 -6.08 -5.58 -10.13
C SER A 124 -4.72 -5.04 -9.71
N PHE A 125 -3.73 -5.18 -10.59
CA PHE A 125 -2.38 -4.65 -10.40
C PHE A 125 -2.17 -3.49 -11.36
N ILE A 126 -1.86 -2.31 -10.82
CA ILE A 126 -1.76 -1.09 -11.61
C ILE A 126 -0.49 -0.34 -11.18
N ILE A 127 0.35 -0.02 -12.15
CA ILE A 127 1.50 0.87 -11.98
C ILE A 127 1.11 2.21 -12.61
N ILE A 128 1.30 3.29 -11.84
CA ILE A 128 1.03 4.66 -12.26
C ILE A 128 2.36 5.40 -12.20
N VAL A 129 2.74 6.03 -13.32
CA VAL A 129 3.96 6.83 -13.42
C VAL A 129 3.54 8.26 -13.71
N ASP A 130 3.90 9.19 -12.83
CA ASP A 130 3.76 10.61 -13.11
C ASP A 130 4.93 11.04 -14.01
N ALA A 131 4.65 11.35 -15.27
CA ALA A 131 5.61 12.01 -16.14
C ALA A 131 5.67 13.49 -15.75
N GLU A 132 6.79 13.99 -15.24
CA GLU A 132 7.00 15.43 -15.19
C GLU A 132 7.18 15.95 -16.62
N PHE A 133 6.32 16.89 -17.02
CA PHE A 133 6.68 17.83 -18.08
C PHE A 133 7.68 18.79 -17.46
N ASP A 134 8.91 18.80 -17.98
CA ASP A 134 9.92 19.79 -17.65
C ASP A 134 9.33 21.20 -17.82
N PHE A 135 8.98 21.88 -16.73
CA PHE A 135 8.74 23.33 -16.76
C PHE A 135 10.09 24.03 -16.65
N THR A 136 10.93 23.87 -17.67
CA THR A 136 12.10 24.74 -17.86
C THR A 136 11.63 26.00 -18.59
N TYR A 137 11.55 27.12 -17.86
CA TYR A 137 11.48 28.49 -18.41
C TYR A 137 12.85 29.14 -18.30
#